data_AF-A0A967H3B4-F1
#
_entry.id   AF-A0A967H3B4-F1
#
_cell.length_a   1.000
_cell.length_b   1.000
_cell.length_c   1.000
_cell.angle_alpha   90.00
_cell.angle_beta   90.00
_cell.angle_gamma   90.00
#
_symmetry.space_group_name_H-M   'P 1'
#
loop_
_entity.id
_entity.type
_entity.pdbx_description
1 polymer ?
#
loop_
_entity_poly.entity_id
_entity_poly.type
_entity_poly.pdbx_seq_one_letter_code
_entity_poly.pdbx_strand_id
1 'polypeptide(L)'
;MRSLLIFVSLLFFASQAYTMSTDGCGAGTCADCHSITKEETQQILGSMVDKVNRVEFAEVPGMWVVEIEKDSRKLPVYIDFSKKYLLSGNVIRLEDKENVTKNRAARMNKIDISKIPLADALILGKPSAKTKIIVFTDPQCPYCGKLHDELKEVVRRDPEIAFLIKLFPLPMHPEAHAISES
;
A
#
# COMPACT_ATOMS: atom_id res chain seq x y z
N MET A 1 -32.90 -76.34 -37.28
CA MET A 1 -33.52 -76.66 -35.98
C MET A 1 -32.54 -76.25 -34.88
N ARG A 2 -33.01 -75.45 -33.90
CA ARG A 2 -32.59 -75.46 -32.47
C ARG A 2 -31.09 -75.30 -32.19
N SER A 3 -30.56 -74.32 -31.47
CA SER A 3 -30.99 -73.45 -30.39
C SER A 3 -29.86 -72.38 -30.27
N LEU A 4 -29.86 -71.30 -29.50
CA LEU A 4 -30.58 -70.87 -28.33
C LEU A 4 -30.23 -69.38 -28.17
N LEU A 5 -31.22 -68.54 -27.85
CA LEU A 5 -31.04 -67.22 -27.28
C LEU A 5 -30.12 -67.28 -26.05
N ILE A 6 -29.22 -66.30 -25.87
CA ILE A 6 -28.79 -65.79 -24.55
C ILE A 6 -28.01 -64.47 -24.70
N PHE A 7 -28.54 -63.44 -24.03
CA PHE A 7 -27.87 -62.24 -23.50
C PHE A 7 -27.34 -61.21 -24.51
N VAL A 8 -28.07 -60.14 -24.85
CA VAL A 8 -28.64 -59.07 -23.98
C VAL A 8 -27.61 -58.56 -22.96
N SER A 9 -27.38 -57.25 -22.97
CA SER A 9 -26.73 -56.49 -21.89
C SER A 9 -25.19 -56.47 -21.87
N LEU A 10 -24.54 -55.99 -22.93
CA LEU A 10 -23.33 -55.18 -22.73
C LEU A 10 -23.77 -53.73 -22.46
N LEU A 11 -24.00 -53.47 -21.17
CA LEU A 11 -24.17 -52.17 -20.54
C LEU A 11 -23.18 -51.17 -21.16
N PHE A 12 -23.60 -50.08 -21.80
CA PHE A 12 -24.16 -48.88 -21.16
C PHE A 12 -23.47 -48.46 -19.85
N PHE A 13 -22.18 -48.74 -19.70
CA PHE A 13 -21.28 -47.90 -18.90
C PHE A 13 -20.42 -47.03 -19.82
N ALA A 14 -21.08 -46.29 -20.73
CA ALA A 14 -20.55 -45.00 -21.08
C ALA A 14 -20.65 -44.17 -19.81
N SER A 15 -19.59 -44.21 -18.99
CA SER A 15 -19.35 -43.18 -18.01
C SER A 15 -19.60 -41.87 -18.72
N GLN A 16 -20.65 -41.16 -18.30
CA GLN A 16 -20.76 -39.75 -18.58
C GLN A 16 -19.49 -39.18 -17.97
N ALA A 17 -18.44 -39.06 -18.80
CA ALA A 17 -17.42 -38.08 -18.56
C ALA A 17 -18.24 -36.81 -18.49
N TYR A 18 -18.44 -36.31 -17.26
CA TYR A 18 -18.82 -34.93 -17.05
C TYR A 18 -17.72 -34.15 -17.76
N THR A 19 -17.95 -33.85 -19.04
CA THR A 19 -17.25 -32.81 -19.76
C THR A 19 -17.48 -31.62 -18.87
N MET A 20 -16.43 -31.25 -18.12
CA MET A 20 -16.39 -30.04 -17.32
C MET A 20 -17.04 -28.97 -18.17
N SER A 21 -18.24 -28.54 -17.75
CA SER A 21 -18.97 -27.52 -18.45
C SER A 21 -18.02 -26.34 -18.61
N THR A 22 -18.02 -25.77 -19.80
CA THR A 22 -17.22 -24.62 -20.21
C THR A 22 -17.54 -23.34 -19.42
N ASP A 23 -18.22 -23.46 -18.28
CA ASP A 23 -18.45 -22.42 -17.29
C ASP A 23 -17.27 -22.26 -16.31
N GLY A 24 -16.25 -23.13 -16.40
CA GLY A 24 -15.01 -22.99 -15.67
C GLY A 24 -13.99 -22.16 -16.46
N CYS A 25 -13.82 -20.88 -16.08
CA CYS A 25 -12.73 -19.96 -16.41
C CYS A 25 -11.71 -20.49 -17.44
N GLY A 26 -12.13 -20.54 -18.71
CA GLY A 26 -11.36 -21.15 -19.78
C GLY A 26 -10.18 -20.28 -20.20
N ALA A 27 -8.97 -20.80 -20.10
CA ALA A 27 -7.74 -20.34 -20.77
C ALA A 27 -7.28 -18.87 -20.58
N GLY A 28 -7.98 -18.05 -19.80
CA GLY A 28 -7.67 -16.64 -19.55
C GLY A 28 -6.86 -16.37 -18.28
N THR A 29 -6.44 -15.11 -18.13
CA THR A 29 -5.92 -14.58 -16.86
C THR A 29 -7.05 -14.45 -15.83
N CYS A 30 -6.71 -14.44 -14.54
CA CYS A 30 -7.70 -14.23 -13.47
C CYS A 30 -8.59 -12.98 -13.69
N ALA A 31 -8.08 -11.98 -14.40
CA ALA A 31 -8.79 -10.74 -14.70
C ALA A 31 -9.95 -10.91 -15.69
N ASP A 32 -9.94 -11.98 -16.47
CA ASP A 32 -10.96 -12.22 -17.50
C ASP A 32 -12.28 -12.72 -16.89
N CYS A 33 -12.22 -13.29 -15.68
CA CYS A 33 -13.39 -13.86 -14.99
C CYS A 33 -13.76 -13.10 -13.71
N HIS A 34 -12.88 -12.26 -13.19
CA HIS A 34 -13.09 -11.54 -11.93
C HIS A 34 -12.87 -10.05 -12.12
N SER A 35 -13.93 -9.26 -11.92
CA SER A 35 -13.86 -7.81 -11.91
C SER A 35 -14.61 -7.23 -10.71
N ILE A 36 -14.13 -6.09 -10.24
CA ILE A 36 -14.79 -5.24 -9.27
C ILE A 36 -14.49 -3.80 -9.66
N THR A 37 -15.51 -2.95 -9.69
CA THR A 37 -15.30 -1.53 -9.97
C THR A 37 -15.01 -0.75 -8.69
N LYS A 38 -14.49 0.46 -8.83
CA LYS A 38 -14.31 1.37 -7.69
C LYS A 38 -15.65 1.70 -7.02
N GLU A 39 -16.70 1.89 -7.82
CA GLU A 39 -18.05 2.21 -7.37
C GLU A 39 -18.67 1.02 -6.63
N GLU A 40 -18.53 -0.18 -7.18
CA GLU A 40 -18.99 -1.41 -6.52
C GLU A 40 -18.24 -1.63 -5.21
N THR A 41 -16.91 -1.42 -5.20
CA THR A 41 -16.09 -1.52 -3.99
C THR A 41 -16.53 -0.50 -2.95
N GLN A 42 -16.83 0.75 -3.35
CA GLN A 42 -17.33 1.78 -2.45
C GLN A 42 -18.68 1.38 -1.83
N GLN A 43 -19.56 0.74 -2.60
CA GLN A 43 -20.84 0.23 -2.10
C GLN A 43 -20.65 -0.93 -1.11
N ILE A 44 -19.78 -1.89 -1.42
CA ILE A 44 -19.49 -3.05 -0.55
C ILE A 44 -18.90 -2.59 0.78
N LEU A 45 -17.95 -1.65 0.75
CA LEU A 45 -17.29 -1.17 1.95
C LEU A 45 -18.16 -0.21 2.77
N GLY A 46 -19.09 0.49 2.12
CA GLY A 46 -20.08 1.33 2.79
C GLY A 46 -19.42 2.30 3.78
N SER A 47 -19.93 2.32 5.01
CA SER A 47 -19.46 3.21 6.09
C SER A 47 -18.11 2.83 6.70
N MET A 48 -17.53 1.66 6.35
CA MET A 48 -16.22 1.25 6.85
C MET A 48 -15.10 2.17 6.34
N VAL A 49 -15.29 2.80 5.18
CA VAL A 49 -14.30 3.67 4.53
C VAL A 49 -14.95 4.98 4.11
N ASP A 50 -14.17 6.05 4.08
CA ASP A 50 -14.65 7.36 3.66
C ASP A 50 -14.63 7.46 2.12
N LYS A 51 -13.62 6.84 1.49
CA LYS A 51 -13.45 6.85 0.04
C LYS A 51 -12.62 5.67 -0.47
N VAL A 52 -12.99 5.11 -1.61
CA VAL A 52 -12.16 4.22 -2.42
C VAL A 52 -11.43 5.06 -3.46
N ASN A 53 -10.11 4.95 -3.53
CA ASN A 53 -9.28 5.67 -4.49
C ASN A 53 -9.03 4.86 -5.75
N ARG A 54 -8.67 3.58 -5.58
CA ARG A 54 -8.25 2.71 -6.68
C ARG A 54 -8.51 1.25 -6.34
N VAL A 55 -8.76 0.44 -7.36
CA VAL A 55 -8.83 -1.02 -7.28
C VAL A 55 -7.94 -1.61 -8.37
N GLU A 56 -7.10 -2.56 -8.02
CA GLU A 56 -6.20 -3.27 -8.94
C GLU A 56 -6.10 -4.75 -8.52
N PHE A 57 -5.59 -5.61 -9.40
CA PHE A 57 -5.22 -6.97 -8.98
C PHE A 57 -4.10 -6.92 -7.95
N ALA A 58 -4.25 -7.70 -6.89
CA ALA A 58 -3.17 -7.89 -5.94
C ALA A 58 -2.11 -8.83 -6.52
N GLU A 59 -0.89 -8.69 -6.00
CA GLU A 59 0.17 -9.67 -6.22
C GLU A 59 -0.15 -11.03 -5.61
N VAL A 60 -0.94 -11.04 -4.52
CA VAL A 60 -1.53 -12.25 -3.96
C VAL A 60 -2.61 -12.75 -4.93
N PRO A 61 -2.47 -13.96 -5.50
CA PRO A 61 -3.48 -14.49 -6.40
C PRO A 61 -4.85 -14.62 -5.72
N GLY A 62 -5.93 -14.40 -6.47
CA GLY A 62 -7.29 -14.51 -5.95
C GLY A 62 -7.80 -13.27 -5.21
N MET A 63 -7.05 -12.17 -5.23
CA MET A 63 -7.40 -10.93 -4.52
C MET A 63 -7.23 -9.68 -5.38
N TRP A 64 -8.03 -8.68 -5.07
CA TRP A 64 -7.76 -7.29 -5.44
C TRP A 64 -7.08 -6.56 -4.29
N VAL A 65 -6.23 -5.61 -4.63
CA VAL A 65 -5.75 -4.59 -3.70
C VAL A 65 -6.54 -3.31 -3.93
N VAL A 66 -7.11 -2.78 -2.86
CA VAL A 66 -7.99 -1.62 -2.87
C VAL A 66 -7.33 -0.52 -2.04
N GLU A 67 -7.14 0.64 -2.64
CA GLU A 67 -6.68 1.83 -1.95
C GLU A 67 -7.87 2.56 -1.35
N ILE A 68 -7.93 2.64 -0.02
CA ILE A 68 -9.02 3.29 0.71
C ILE A 68 -8.52 4.49 1.51
N GLU A 69 -9.43 5.40 1.83
CA GLU A 69 -9.25 6.48 2.80
C GLU A 69 -10.16 6.25 3.99
N LYS A 70 -9.59 6.33 5.20
CA LYS A 70 -10.33 6.32 6.46
C LYS A 70 -9.68 7.25 7.47
N ASP A 71 -10.44 8.19 8.03
CA ASP A 71 -9.95 9.19 8.99
C ASP A 71 -8.75 9.98 8.45
N SER A 72 -8.81 10.39 7.17
CA SER A 72 -7.71 11.04 6.45
C SER A 72 -6.45 10.20 6.25
N ARG A 73 -6.47 8.89 6.53
CA ARG A 73 -5.36 7.97 6.27
C ARG A 73 -5.62 7.17 5.00
N LYS A 74 -4.63 7.08 4.11
CA LYS A 74 -4.67 6.21 2.93
C LYS A 74 -4.03 4.86 3.22
N LEU A 75 -4.77 3.78 3.04
CA LEU A 75 -4.30 2.43 3.33
C LEU A 75 -4.72 1.46 2.21
N PRO A 76 -3.85 0.50 1.82
CA PRO A 76 -4.25 -0.61 0.98
C PRO A 76 -4.93 -1.68 1.84
N VAL A 77 -6.06 -2.20 1.36
CA VAL A 77 -6.74 -3.40 1.90
C VAL A 77 -6.91 -4.41 0.77
N TYR A 78 -7.15 -5.67 1.12
CA TYR A 78 -7.33 -6.73 0.14
C TYR A 78 -8.76 -7.24 0.17
N ILE A 79 -9.34 -7.47 -0.99
CA ILE A 79 -10.67 -8.09 -1.13
C ILE A 79 -10.49 -9.33 -2.00
N ASP A 80 -11.01 -10.47 -1.53
CA ASP A 80 -10.94 -11.71 -2.29
C ASP A 80 -11.90 -11.69 -3.50
N PHE A 81 -11.66 -12.54 -4.50
CA PHE A 81 -12.47 -12.57 -5.72
C PHE A 81 -13.96 -12.91 -5.51
N SER A 82 -14.33 -13.51 -4.37
CA SER A 82 -15.74 -13.71 -4.03
C SER A 82 -16.44 -12.44 -3.53
N LYS A 83 -15.69 -11.36 -3.28
CA LYS A 83 -16.17 -10.07 -2.73
C LYS A 83 -16.76 -10.19 -1.31
N LYS A 84 -16.43 -11.26 -0.58
CA LYS A 84 -17.02 -11.56 0.74
C LYS A 84 -16.06 -11.30 1.90
N TYR A 85 -14.76 -11.34 1.64
CA TYR A 85 -13.74 -11.20 2.67
C TYR A 85 -12.87 -9.99 2.39
N LEU A 86 -12.73 -9.15 3.40
CA LEU A 86 -11.75 -8.08 3.45
C LEU A 86 -10.61 -8.50 4.37
N LEU A 87 -9.37 -8.36 3.91
CA LEU A 87 -8.19 -8.56 4.72
C LEU A 87 -7.45 -7.22 4.88
N SER A 88 -7.19 -6.89 6.14
CA SER A 88 -6.42 -5.71 6.54
C SER A 88 -5.22 -6.19 7.36
N GLY A 89 -4.02 -5.78 6.95
CA GLY A 89 -2.77 -6.25 7.54
C GLY A 89 -1.63 -6.26 6.54
N ASN A 90 -0.54 -6.90 6.92
CA ASN A 90 0.65 -6.99 6.08
C ASN A 90 0.63 -8.26 5.23
N VAL A 91 0.88 -8.10 3.93
CA VAL A 91 1.26 -9.18 3.03
C VAL A 91 2.78 -9.16 2.90
N ILE A 92 3.41 -10.28 3.25
CA ILE A 92 4.85 -10.49 3.08
C ILE A 92 5.06 -11.45 1.91
N ARG A 93 5.74 -11.00 0.85
CA ARG A 93 6.14 -11.87 -0.24
C ARG A 93 7.23 -12.82 0.27
N LEU A 94 7.00 -14.12 0.14
CA LEU A 94 7.89 -15.11 0.77
C LEU A 94 9.23 -15.27 0.05
N GLU A 95 9.28 -14.95 -1.25
CA GLU A 95 10.46 -15.04 -2.11
C GLU A 95 11.61 -14.16 -1.60
N ASP A 96 11.33 -12.91 -1.28
CA ASP A 96 12.32 -11.89 -0.89
C ASP A 96 12.06 -11.26 0.48
N LYS A 97 11.01 -11.71 1.19
CA LYS A 97 10.55 -11.19 2.50
C LYS A 97 10.09 -9.73 2.45
N GLU A 98 9.77 -9.19 1.28
CA GLU A 98 9.24 -7.84 1.18
C GLU A 98 7.82 -7.72 1.74
N ASN A 99 7.58 -6.65 2.50
CA ASN A 99 6.24 -6.27 2.90
C ASN A 99 5.58 -5.41 1.81
N VAL A 100 4.85 -6.07 0.91
CA VAL A 100 4.26 -5.43 -0.27
C VAL A 100 3.16 -4.44 0.08
N THR A 101 2.46 -4.68 1.20
CA THR A 101 1.46 -3.75 1.74
C THR A 101 2.12 -2.46 2.21
N LYS A 102 3.21 -2.55 2.98
CA LYS A 102 3.96 -1.39 3.46
C LYS A 102 4.53 -0.59 2.29
N ASN A 103 5.12 -1.28 1.31
CA ASN A 103 5.65 -0.65 0.10
C ASN A 103 4.56 0.10 -0.67
N ARG A 104 3.36 -0.49 -0.79
CA ARG A 104 2.22 0.19 -1.43
C ARG A 104 1.72 1.38 -0.61
N ALA A 105 1.54 1.22 0.70
CA ALA A 105 1.14 2.31 1.58
C ALA A 105 2.12 3.50 1.51
N ALA A 106 3.43 3.25 1.43
CA ALA A 106 4.43 4.30 1.26
C ALA A 106 4.26 5.07 -0.07
N ARG A 107 3.96 4.36 -1.17
CA ARG A 107 3.67 5.00 -2.47
C ARG A 107 2.38 5.81 -2.45
N MET A 108 1.33 5.30 -1.80
CA MET A 108 0.04 5.97 -1.67
C MET A 108 0.13 7.27 -0.85
N ASN A 109 1.03 7.29 0.13
CA ASN A 109 1.25 8.41 1.04
C ASN A 109 2.50 9.23 0.68
N LYS A 110 2.89 9.24 -0.60
CA LYS A 110 4.01 10.05 -1.06
C LYS A 110 3.71 11.53 -0.81
N ILE A 111 4.64 12.20 -0.11
CA ILE A 111 4.54 13.61 0.20
C ILE A 111 4.99 14.42 -1.04
N ASP A 112 4.16 15.39 -1.42
CA ASP A 112 4.53 16.38 -2.42
C ASP A 112 5.41 17.44 -1.75
N ILE A 113 6.72 17.31 -1.94
CA ILE A 113 7.73 18.18 -1.32
C ILE A 113 7.53 19.65 -1.74
N SER A 114 6.98 19.90 -2.93
CA SER A 114 6.73 21.27 -3.43
C SER A 114 5.70 22.05 -2.60
N LYS A 115 4.87 21.35 -1.84
CA LYS A 115 3.84 21.93 -0.96
C LYS A 115 4.37 22.25 0.43
N ILE A 116 5.60 21.87 0.76
CA ILE A 116 6.21 22.19 2.04
C ILE A 116 6.69 23.64 1.99
N PRO A 117 6.18 24.55 2.84
CA PRO A 117 6.68 25.92 2.91
C PRO A 117 8.09 25.92 3.51
N LEU A 118 9.07 26.37 2.73
CA LEU A 118 10.49 26.39 3.10
C LEU A 118 11.06 27.80 3.26
N ALA A 119 10.23 28.85 3.12
CA ALA A 119 10.67 30.23 3.17
C ALA A 119 11.28 30.63 4.53
N ASP A 120 10.82 30.00 5.61
CA ASP A 120 11.27 30.18 6.99
C ASP A 120 12.17 29.02 7.47
N ALA A 121 12.60 28.13 6.57
CA ALA A 121 13.51 27.06 6.95
C ALA A 121 14.93 27.61 7.17
N LEU A 122 15.54 27.22 8.29
CA LEU A 122 16.94 27.53 8.58
C LEU A 122 17.85 26.60 7.79
N ILE A 123 18.97 27.11 7.28
CA ILE A 123 19.90 26.30 6.49
C ILE A 123 21.10 25.92 7.35
N LEU A 124 21.35 24.62 7.49
CA LEU A 124 22.60 24.07 8.03
C LEU A 124 23.41 23.48 6.88
N GLY A 125 24.59 24.04 6.61
CA GLY A 125 25.45 23.67 5.47
C GLY A 125 25.47 24.75 4.39
N LYS A 126 25.95 24.41 3.19
CA LYS A 126 26.07 25.37 2.08
C LYS A 126 24.70 25.62 1.42
N PRO A 127 24.28 26.87 1.20
CA PRO A 127 23.05 27.16 0.45
C PRO A 127 23.02 26.59 -0.97
N SER A 128 24.20 26.40 -1.58
CA SER A 128 24.41 25.85 -2.92
C SER A 128 24.62 24.32 -2.95
N ALA A 129 24.48 23.62 -1.82
CA ALA A 129 24.62 22.17 -1.75
C ALA A 129 23.69 21.46 -2.76
N LYS A 130 24.22 20.40 -3.39
CA LYS A 130 23.48 19.61 -4.40
C LYS A 130 22.30 18.87 -3.79
N THR A 131 22.49 18.32 -2.59
CA THR A 131 21.46 17.57 -1.87
C THR A 131 20.95 18.42 -0.71
N LYS A 132 19.64 18.67 -0.70
CA LYS A 132 18.96 19.36 0.40
C LYS A 132 17.97 18.41 1.07
N ILE A 133 18.09 18.25 2.38
CA ILE A 133 17.23 17.38 3.18
C ILE A 133 16.41 18.26 4.13
N ILE A 134 15.08 18.13 4.10
CA ILE A 134 14.20 18.86 5.01
C ILE A 134 14.10 18.08 6.32
N VAL A 135 14.38 18.76 7.43
CA VAL A 135 14.32 18.17 8.78
C VAL A 135 13.29 18.94 9.58
N PHE A 136 12.20 18.27 9.97
CA PHE A 136 11.25 18.79 10.94
C PHE A 136 11.76 18.52 12.34
N THR A 137 11.92 19.57 13.14
CA THR A 137 12.54 19.46 14.47
C THR A 137 11.88 20.36 15.49
N ASP A 138 11.99 20.00 16.76
CA ASP A 138 11.47 20.76 17.89
C ASP A 138 12.64 21.25 18.76
N PRO A 139 12.69 22.54 19.14
CA PRO A 139 13.80 23.11 19.91
C PRO A 139 13.92 22.60 21.35
N GLN A 140 12.85 22.09 21.95
CA GLN A 140 12.85 21.53 23.31
C GLN A 140 12.94 20.00 23.33
N CYS A 141 12.88 19.33 22.17
CA CYS A 141 13.00 17.88 22.10
C CYS A 141 14.47 17.43 22.30
N PRO A 142 14.78 16.62 23.33
CA PRO A 142 16.15 16.20 23.60
C PRO A 142 16.75 15.31 22.50
N TYR A 143 15.93 14.52 21.81
CA TYR A 143 16.37 13.71 20.67
C TYR A 143 16.65 14.57 19.43
N CYS A 144 15.86 15.65 19.23
CA CYS A 144 16.10 16.63 18.18
C CYS A 144 17.43 17.37 18.39
N GLY A 145 17.74 17.75 19.64
CA GLY A 145 19.03 18.33 20.00
C GLY A 145 20.20 17.40 19.63
N LYS A 146 20.12 16.11 20.01
CA LYS A 146 21.12 15.10 19.64
C LYS A 146 21.24 14.94 18.12
N LEU A 147 20.11 14.85 17.41
CA LEU A 147 20.10 14.76 15.95
C LEU A 147 20.83 15.96 15.33
N HIS A 148 20.58 17.17 15.83
CA HIS A 148 21.17 18.39 15.28
C HIS A 148 22.71 18.36 15.31
N ASP A 149 23.32 17.78 16.34
CA ASP A 149 24.78 17.62 16.39
C ASP A 149 25.28 16.62 15.34
N GLU A 150 24.56 15.51 15.11
CA GLU A 150 24.88 14.58 14.01
C GLU A 150 24.74 15.25 12.62
N LEU A 151 23.77 16.14 12.44
CA LEU A 151 23.63 16.88 11.18
C LEU A 151 24.85 17.79 10.92
N LYS A 152 25.41 18.40 11.97
CA LYS A 152 26.66 19.19 11.87
C LYS A 152 27.82 18.32 11.43
N GLU A 153 27.91 17.08 11.93
CA GLU A 153 28.92 16.13 11.49
C GLU A 153 28.76 15.77 10.01
N VAL A 154 27.52 15.54 9.55
CA VAL A 154 27.24 15.24 8.14
C VAL A 154 27.68 16.37 7.22
N VAL A 155 27.25 17.62 7.46
CA VAL A 155 27.64 18.75 6.60
C VAL A 155 29.13 19.04 6.64
N ARG A 156 29.81 18.70 7.74
CA ARG A 156 31.27 18.83 7.86
C ARG A 156 31.99 17.80 7.00
N ARG A 157 31.49 16.56 6.96
CA ARG A 157 32.08 15.45 6.19
C ARG A 157 31.74 15.51 4.70
N ASP A 158 30.53 15.95 4.38
CA ASP A 158 30.04 16.11 3.01
C ASP A 158 29.44 17.51 2.80
N PRO A 159 30.23 18.47 2.31
CA PRO A 159 29.77 19.83 2.05
C PRO A 159 28.74 19.95 0.91
N GLU A 160 28.47 18.88 0.15
CA GLU A 160 27.45 18.85 -0.89
C GLU A 160 26.05 18.49 -0.35
N ILE A 161 25.94 18.26 0.96
CA ILE A 161 24.69 18.09 1.70
C ILE A 161 24.41 19.34 2.53
N ALA A 162 23.15 19.80 2.48
CA ALA A 162 22.62 20.80 3.41
C ALA A 162 21.27 20.35 3.97
N PHE A 163 20.97 20.81 5.17
CA PHE A 163 19.69 20.57 5.84
C PHE A 163 18.87 21.85 5.86
N LEU A 164 17.60 21.73 5.44
CA LEU A 164 16.57 22.75 5.60
C LEU A 164 15.81 22.42 6.89
N ILE A 165 16.16 23.08 7.97
CA ILE A 165 15.59 22.86 9.30
C ILE A 165 14.29 23.64 9.38
N LYS A 166 13.19 22.90 9.50
CA LYS A 166 11.84 23.43 9.67
C LYS A 166 11.41 23.18 11.11
N LEU A 167 11.12 24.23 11.85
CA LEU A 167 10.68 24.09 13.23
C LEU A 167 9.23 23.57 13.26
N PHE A 168 9.00 22.53 14.06
CA PHE A 168 7.72 21.86 14.26
C PHE A 168 7.52 21.67 15.77
N PRO A 169 7.10 22.72 16.49
CA PRO A 169 6.90 22.66 17.93
C PRO A 169 5.75 21.71 18.27
N LEU A 170 6.02 20.74 19.13
CA LEU A 170 5.06 19.76 19.60
C LEU A 170 4.24 20.33 20.76
N PRO A 171 2.94 20.03 20.85
CA PRO A 171 2.07 20.56 21.91
C PRO A 171 2.51 20.25 23.34
N MET A 172 3.35 19.23 23.53
CA MET A 172 3.90 18.81 24.81
C MET A 172 5.10 19.64 25.29
N HIS A 173 5.63 20.54 24.46
CA HIS A 173 6.79 21.38 24.76
C HIS A 173 6.36 22.84 24.93
N PRO A 174 6.30 23.35 26.18
CA PRO A 174 5.58 24.57 26.50
C PRO A 174 6.17 25.86 25.89
N GLU A 175 7.47 25.90 25.64
CA GLU A 175 8.16 27.08 25.09
C GLU A 175 8.55 26.91 23.61
N ALA A 176 8.38 25.71 23.05
CA ALA A 176 8.85 25.39 21.70
C ALA A 176 8.24 26.30 20.64
N HIS A 177 6.97 26.68 20.80
CA HIS A 177 6.31 27.65 19.91
C HIS A 177 7.00 29.02 19.94
N ALA A 178 7.21 29.59 21.12
CA ALA A 178 7.84 30.90 21.27
C ALA A 178 9.28 30.90 20.72
N ILE A 179 10.04 29.84 20.96
CA ILE A 179 11.40 29.67 20.42
C ILE A 179 11.38 29.51 18.89
N SER A 180 10.32 28.95 18.33
CA SER A 180 10.23 28.72 16.88
C SER A 180 9.88 29.97 16.08
N GLU A 181 9.35 31.00 16.73
CA GLU A 181 8.90 32.25 16.12
C GLU A 181 9.88 33.43 16.32
N SER A 182 10.91 33.26 17.15
CA SER A 182 11.94 34.27 17.46
C SER A 182 13.08 34.29 16.46
#